data_AF-A0A1V2ZAP4-F1
#
_entry.id   AF-A0A1V2ZAP4-F1
#
_cell.length_a   1.000
_cell.length_b   1.000
_cell.length_c   1.000
_cell.angle_alpha   90.00
_cell.angle_beta   90.00
_cell.angle_gamma   90.00
#
_symmetry.space_group_name_H-M   'P 1'
#
loop_
_entity.id
_entity.type
_entity.pdbx_description
1 polymer ?
#
loop_
_entity_poly.entity_id
_entity_poly.type
_entity_poly.pdbx_seq_one_letter_code
_entity_poly.pdbx_strand_id
1 'polypeptide(L)' 'MIEDTTSGAGRQLRALAERMGELRAEASGLAPDADWEDAAARGFAERAAGVLGALAVLEASAAMLAEGVR' A
#
# COMPACT_ATOMS: atom_id res chain seq x y z
N MET A 1 -9.79 9.66 30.81
CA MET A 1 -8.65 10.06 29.97
C MET A 1 -8.30 8.93 29.00
N ILE A 2 -9.27 8.52 28.17
CA ILE A 2 -9.14 7.41 27.20
C ILE A 2 -9.41 7.91 25.77
N GLU A 3 -10.12 9.04 25.61
CA GLU A 3 -10.50 9.60 24.31
C GLU A 3 -9.32 10.16 23.49
N ASP A 4 -8.22 10.56 24.13
CA ASP A 4 -7.08 11.22 23.46
C ASP A 4 -6.16 10.22 22.73
N THR A 5 -5.97 9.03 23.32
CA THR A 5 -5.12 7.96 22.75
C THR A 5 -5.74 7.32 21.52
N THR A 6 -7.06 7.13 21.53
CA THR A 6 -7.84 6.57 20.43
C THR A 6 -7.85 7.51 19.22
N SER A 7 -8.06 8.82 19.44
CA SER A 7 -7.97 9.84 18.37
C SER A 7 -6.56 9.95 17.76
N GLY A 8 -5.51 9.75 18.58
CA GLY A 8 -4.11 9.71 18.12
C GLY A 8 -3.81 8.50 17.22
N ALA A 9 -4.26 7.31 17.61
CA ALA A 9 -4.04 6.08 16.84
C ALA A 9 -4.75 6.10 15.48
N GLY A 10 -6.00 6.59 15.43
CA GLY A 10 -6.74 6.71 14.16
C GLY A 10 -6.06 7.64 13.15
N ARG A 11 -5.48 8.76 13.61
CA ARG A 11 -4.70 9.67 12.75
C ARG A 11 -3.42 9.02 12.22
N GLN A 12 -2.69 8.31 13.06
CA GLN A 12 -1.45 7.63 12.65
C GLN A 12 -1.71 6.52 11.63
N LEU A 13 -2.78 5.75 11.81
CA LEU A 13 -3.18 4.69 10.87
C LEU A 13 -3.60 5.25 9.51
N ARG A 14 -4.29 6.40 9.49
CA ARG A 14 -4.63 7.10 8.24
C ARG A 14 -3.40 7.60 7.49
N ALA A 15 -2.47 8.25 8.20
CA ALA A 15 -1.21 8.70 7.60
C ALA A 15 -0.36 7.54 7.07
N LEU A 16 -0.42 6.37 7.72
CA LEU A 16 0.23 5.16 7.23
C LEU A 16 -0.42 4.67 5.92
N ALA A 17 -1.75 4.60 5.85
CA ALA A 17 -2.47 4.23 4.63
C ALA A 17 -2.13 5.15 3.45
N GLU A 18 -2.12 6.46 3.67
CA GLU A 18 -1.75 7.47 2.65
C GLU A 18 -0.33 7.23 2.11
N ARG A 19 0.67 7.06 3.00
CA ARG A 19 2.05 6.75 2.60
C ARG A 19 2.19 5.45 1.83
N MET A 20 1.39 4.43 2.15
CA MET A 20 1.41 3.16 1.41
C MET A 20 0.82 3.30 0.01
N GLY A 21 -0.24 4.10 -0.13
CA GLY A 21 -0.80 4.47 -1.43
C GLY A 21 0.20 5.21 -2.31
N GLU A 22 0.93 6.19 -1.74
CA GLU A 22 2.01 6.91 -2.43
C GLU A 22 3.11 5.96 -2.91
N LEU A 23 3.64 5.12 -2.00
CA LEU A 23 4.68 4.14 -2.35
C LEU A 23 4.22 3.17 -3.44
N ARG A 24 2.96 2.72 -3.37
CA ARG A 24 2.36 1.85 -4.39
C ARG A 24 2.24 2.55 -5.74
N ALA A 25 1.87 3.83 -5.76
CA ALA A 25 1.79 4.62 -6.99
C ALA A 25 3.18 4.82 -7.62
N GLU A 26 4.18 5.19 -6.83
CA GLU A 26 5.57 5.31 -7.29
C GLU A 26 6.10 3.99 -7.85
N ALA A 27 5.91 2.89 -7.12
CA ALA A 27 6.36 1.56 -7.53
C ALA A 27 5.62 1.05 -8.78
N SER A 28 4.36 1.44 -8.99
CA SER A 28 3.62 1.10 -10.22
C SER A 28 4.23 1.75 -11.45
N GLY A 29 4.84 2.94 -11.31
CA GLY A 29 5.57 3.61 -12.38
C GLY A 29 6.91 2.96 -12.74
N LEU A 30 7.40 2.03 -11.91
CA LEU A 30 8.60 1.23 -12.17
C LEU A 30 8.29 -0.14 -12.79
N ALA A 31 7.01 -0.54 -12.82
CA ALA A 31 6.62 -1.81 -13.40
C ALA A 31 6.83 -1.77 -14.93
N PRO A 32 7.54 -2.75 -15.51
CA PRO A 32 7.71 -2.82 -16.94
C PRO A 32 6.35 -3.01 -17.63
N ASP A 33 6.18 -2.32 -18.75
CA ASP A 33 4.98 -2.39 -19.58
C ASP A 33 4.73 -3.80 -20.14
N ALA A 34 3.48 -4.07 -20.53
CA ALA A 34 3.03 -5.40 -20.96
C ALA A 34 3.75 -5.96 -22.21
N ASP A 35 4.51 -5.12 -22.93
CA ASP A 35 5.15 -5.44 -24.21
C ASP A 35 6.59 -5.99 -24.08
N TRP A 36 7.06 -6.32 -22.88
CA TRP A 36 8.44 -6.81 -22.72
C TRP A 36 8.54 -8.29 -23.09
N GLU A 37 9.22 -8.58 -24.20
CA GLU A 37 9.32 -9.93 -24.80
C GLU A 37 10.24 -10.91 -24.04
N ASP A 38 11.05 -10.43 -23.08
CA ASP A 38 12.02 -11.27 -22.35
C ASP A 38 11.41 -11.96 -21.11
N ALA A 39 11.71 -13.23 -20.90
CA ALA A 39 11.29 -14.01 -19.74
C ALA A 39 11.77 -13.39 -18.41
N ALA A 40 12.95 -12.73 -18.41
CA ALA A 40 13.43 -12.01 -17.23
C ALA A 40 12.55 -10.80 -16.88
N ALA A 41 12.06 -10.10 -17.90
CA ALA A 41 11.15 -8.98 -17.75
C ALA A 41 9.79 -9.42 -17.21
N ARG A 42 9.23 -10.50 -17.77
CA ARG A 42 8.00 -11.14 -17.29
C ARG A 42 8.13 -11.52 -15.81
N GLY A 43 9.22 -12.18 -15.43
CA GLY A 43 9.47 -12.59 -14.05
C GLY A 43 9.70 -11.43 -13.09
N PHE A 44 10.20 -10.28 -13.57
CA PHE A 44 10.24 -9.04 -12.78
C PHE A 44 8.84 -8.44 -12.62
N ALA A 45 8.06 -8.34 -13.69
CA ALA A 45 6.70 -7.81 -13.69
C ALA A 45 5.79 -8.57 -12.71
N GLU A 46 5.84 -9.90 -12.73
CA GLU A 46 5.06 -10.77 -11.84
C GLU A 46 5.44 -10.55 -10.37
N ARG A 47 6.74 -10.41 -10.07
CA ARG A 47 7.20 -10.10 -8.71
C ARG A 47 6.78 -8.71 -8.26
N ALA A 48 6.89 -7.71 -9.14
CA ALA A 48 6.45 -6.35 -8.87
C ALA A 48 4.94 -6.29 -8.59
N ALA A 49 4.13 -6.99 -9.39
CA ALA A 49 2.68 -7.10 -9.19
C ALA A 49 2.34 -7.72 -7.82
N GLY A 50 3.07 -8.76 -7.40
CA GLY A 50 2.90 -9.38 -6.08
C GLY A 50 3.17 -8.40 -4.93
N VAL A 51 4.26 -7.61 -5.02
CA VAL A 51 4.61 -6.59 -4.01
C VAL A 51 3.56 -5.48 -3.97
N LEU A 52 3.11 -4.98 -5.13
CA LEU A 52 2.08 -3.94 -5.23
C LEU A 52 0.74 -4.41 -4.64
N GLY A 53 0.38 -5.68 -4.87
CA GLY A 53 -0.80 -6.30 -4.26
C GLY A 53 -0.71 -6.37 -2.74
N ALA A 54 0.44 -6.76 -2.18
CA ALA A 54 0.65 -6.80 -0.73
C ALA A 54 0.56 -5.39 -0.10
N LEU A 55 1.11 -4.38 -0.76
CA LEU A 55 1.00 -2.99 -0.33
C LEU A 55 -0.46 -2.49 -0.32
N ALA A 56 -1.25 -2.85 -1.35
CA ALA A 56 -2.67 -2.50 -1.40
C ALA A 56 -3.47 -3.14 -0.25
N VAL A 57 -3.16 -4.38 0.12
CA VAL A 57 -3.79 -5.05 1.28
C VAL A 57 -3.44 -4.33 2.58
N LEU A 58 -2.19 -3.90 2.74
CA LEU A 58 -1.75 -3.18 3.93
C LEU A 58 -2.39 -1.79 4.02
N GLU A 59 -2.47 -1.06 2.90
CA GLU A 59 -3.22 0.20 2.72
C GLU A 59 -4.66 0.06 3.22
N ALA A 60 -5.39 -0.94 2.69
CA ALA A 60 -6.76 -1.21 3.07
C ALA A 60 -6.91 -1.58 4.56
N SER A 61 -5.99 -2.39 5.09
CA SER A 61 -6.00 -2.80 6.50
C SER A 61 -5.81 -1.61 7.44
N ALA A 62 -4.86 -0.72 7.12
CA ALA A 62 -4.62 0.49 7.90
C ALA A 62 -5.83 1.46 7.86
N ALA A 63 -6.47 1.59 6.69
CA ALA A 63 -7.68 2.39 6.54
C ALA A 63 -8.85 1.84 7.37
N MET A 64 -9.10 0.52 7.31
CA MET A 64 -10.15 -0.14 8.10
C MET A 64 -9.92 0.00 9.60
N LEU A 65 -8.67 -0.17 10.06
CA LEU A 65 -8.32 0.06 11.47
C LEU A 65 -8.55 1.53 11.88
N ALA A 66 -8.19 2.49 11.02
CA ALA A 66 -8.42 3.91 11.29
C ALA A 66 -9.92 4.25 11.41
N GLU A 67 -10.80 3.54 10.70
CA GLU A 67 -12.25 3.72 10.77
C GLU A 67 -12.86 3.10 12.03
N GLY A 68 -12.36 1.94 12.48
CA GLY A 68 -12.80 1.28 13.71
C GLY A 68 -12.28 1.91 15.01
N VAL A 69 -11.31 2.81 14.92
CA VAL A 69 -10.68 3.53 16.04
C VAL A 69 -11.30 4.94 16.23
N ARG A 70 -12.42 5.26 15.57
CA ARG A 70 -13.13 6.56 15.72
C ARG A 70 -14.07 6.63 16.91
#